data_AF-A0A412A015-F1
#
_entry.id   AF-A0A412A015-F1
#
_cell.length_a   1.000
_cell.length_b   1.000
_cell.length_c   1.000
_cell.angle_alpha   90.00
_cell.angle_beta   90.00
_cell.angle_gamma   90.00
#
_symmetry.space_group_name_H-M   'P 1'
#
loop_
_entity.id
_entity.type
_entity.pdbx_description
1 polymer ?
#
loop_
_entity_poly.entity_id
_entity_poly.type
_entity_poly.pdbx_seq_one_letter_code
_entity_poly.pdbx_strand_id
1 'polypeptide(L)'
;MGQFSWKTSDTKRAITIWDCEDGSFPVYLVTPDNEKILERNYEGYGVFGGYDAYELLAKWNRPDLCNDDTEHNRHIGIDLDECWKWNKLHGEDYPMMKYPLKFCEDPTLNYEDLDPAEDDPNQGWGEPEDDEE
;
A
#
# COMPACT_ATOMS: atom_id res chain seq x y z
N MET A 1 4.90 17.17 0.97
CA MET A 1 4.69 15.77 1.39
C MET A 1 5.18 14.89 0.25
N GLY A 2 5.78 13.75 0.56
CA GLY A 2 6.27 12.79 -0.45
C GLY A 2 5.12 12.06 -1.13
N GLN A 3 5.46 11.09 -2.00
CA GLN A 3 4.48 10.20 -2.62
C GLN A 3 4.43 8.87 -1.85
N PHE A 4 3.26 8.24 -1.85
CA PHE A 4 3.12 6.88 -1.37
C PHE A 4 3.41 5.90 -2.50
N SER A 5 4.24 4.90 -2.23
CA SER A 5 4.46 3.78 -3.13
C SER A 5 4.82 2.56 -2.31
N TRP A 6 4.47 1.40 -2.86
CA TRP A 6 4.73 0.09 -2.28
C TRP A 6 5.29 -0.82 -3.35
N LYS A 7 5.77 -1.98 -2.92
CA LYS A 7 6.04 -3.11 -3.80
C LYS A 7 4.85 -4.05 -3.80
N THR A 8 4.51 -4.55 -4.98
CA THR A 8 3.51 -5.61 -5.13
C THR A 8 3.95 -6.85 -4.34
N SER A 9 3.00 -7.48 -3.65
CA SER A 9 3.25 -8.62 -2.78
C SER A 9 3.70 -9.86 -3.55
N ASP A 10 3.25 -10.04 -4.80
CA ASP A 10 3.48 -11.20 -5.67
C ASP A 10 4.77 -11.08 -6.50
N THR A 11 5.00 -9.95 -7.16
CA THR A 11 6.16 -9.76 -8.07
C THR A 11 7.28 -8.92 -7.44
N LYS A 12 7.04 -8.29 -6.29
CA LYS A 12 7.97 -7.35 -5.63
C LYS A 12 8.34 -6.14 -6.48
N ARG A 13 7.55 -5.84 -7.51
CA ARG A 13 7.71 -4.68 -8.39
C ARG A 13 7.21 -3.43 -7.68
N ALA A 14 7.96 -2.33 -7.75
CA ALA A 14 7.51 -1.03 -7.25
C ALA A 14 6.27 -0.56 -8.01
N ILE A 15 5.26 -0.05 -7.30
CA ILE A 15 4.05 0.53 -7.88
C ILE A 15 4.38 1.96 -8.31
N THR A 16 4.75 2.10 -9.57
CA THR A 16 5.19 3.36 -10.15
C THR A 16 4.03 4.30 -10.46
N ILE A 17 4.29 5.60 -10.38
CA ILE A 17 3.31 6.62 -10.77
C ILE A 17 3.22 6.75 -12.29
N TRP A 18 2.12 7.30 -12.78
CA TRP A 18 1.90 7.47 -14.21
C TRP A 18 2.88 8.43 -14.90
N ASP A 19 3.46 9.36 -14.15
CA ASP A 19 4.37 10.41 -14.64
C ASP A 19 5.86 10.03 -14.48
N CYS A 20 6.17 8.79 -14.10
CA CYS A 20 7.56 8.31 -14.14
C CYS A 20 7.91 7.74 -15.52
N GLU A 21 9.19 7.52 -15.78
CA GLU A 21 9.68 7.00 -17.06
C GLU A 21 9.13 5.61 -17.41
N ASP A 22 9.07 4.71 -16.42
CA ASP A 22 8.47 3.38 -16.57
C ASP A 22 6.95 3.41 -16.76
N GLY A 23 6.33 4.56 -16.47
CA GLY A 23 4.89 4.73 -16.38
C GLY A 23 4.25 3.89 -15.27
N SER A 24 2.93 4.01 -15.14
CA SER A 24 2.15 3.15 -14.25
C SER A 24 1.72 1.86 -14.95
N PHE A 25 1.35 0.85 -14.15
CA PHE A 25 0.82 -0.41 -14.64
C PHE A 25 -0.42 -0.83 -13.84
N PRO A 26 -1.26 -1.74 -14.38
CA PRO A 26 -2.40 -2.28 -13.65
C PRO A 26 -1.97 -2.98 -12.37
N VAL A 27 -2.48 -2.52 -11.24
CA VAL A 27 -2.23 -3.09 -9.92
C VAL A 27 -3.55 -3.21 -9.16
N TYR A 28 -3.67 -4.26 -8.37
CA TYR A 28 -4.85 -4.52 -7.56
C TYR A 28 -4.50 -4.34 -6.08
N LEU A 29 -5.23 -3.47 -5.38
CA LEU A 29 -5.31 -3.54 -3.92
C LEU A 29 -6.26 -4.69 -3.57
N VAL A 30 -5.75 -5.70 -2.86
CA VAL A 30 -6.54 -6.88 -2.47
C VAL A 30 -7.09 -6.65 -1.07
N THR A 31 -8.40 -6.71 -0.93
CA THR A 31 -9.08 -6.50 0.37
C THR A 31 -9.15 -7.82 1.17
N PRO A 32 -9.35 -7.77 2.50
CA PRO A 32 -9.47 -8.97 3.33
C PRO A 32 -10.61 -9.93 2.95
N ASP A 33 -11.66 -9.41 2.32
CA ASP A 33 -12.79 -10.20 1.78
C ASP A 33 -12.57 -10.64 0.32
N ASN A 34 -11.35 -10.50 -0.19
CA ASN A 34 -10.92 -10.91 -1.53
C ASN A 34 -11.56 -10.12 -2.68
N GLU A 35 -12.03 -8.89 -2.45
CA GLU A 35 -12.29 -7.94 -3.53
C GLU A 35 -10.96 -7.40 -4.08
N LYS A 36 -10.96 -7.05 -5.37
CA LYS A 36 -9.79 -6.60 -6.11
C LYS A 36 -10.06 -5.21 -6.64
N ILE A 37 -9.46 -4.21 -6.00
CA ILE A 37 -9.62 -2.81 -6.36
C ILE A 37 -8.52 -2.47 -7.39
N LEU A 38 -8.91 -2.37 -8.65
CA LEU A 38 -7.98 -2.10 -9.76
C LEU A 38 -7.63 -0.62 -9.85
N GLU A 39 -6.34 -0.32 -9.86
CA GLU A 39 -5.76 0.95 -10.28
C GLU A 39 -4.91 0.75 -11.54
N ARG A 40 -5.10 1.60 -12.56
CA ARG A 40 -4.35 1.52 -13.83
C ARG A 40 -3.42 2.69 -14.03
N ASN A 41 -3.69 3.82 -13.39
CA ASN A 41 -3.00 5.07 -13.60
C ASN A 41 -2.67 5.72 -12.25
N TYR A 42 -1.85 5.02 -11.47
CA TYR A 42 -1.55 5.41 -10.10
C TYR A 42 -0.88 6.79 -10.03
N GLU A 43 -1.39 7.68 -9.18
CA GLU A 43 -0.94 9.08 -9.06
C GLU A 43 0.03 9.32 -7.90
N GLY A 44 0.32 8.30 -7.07
CA GLY A 44 1.22 8.43 -5.92
C GLY A 44 0.57 8.90 -4.62
N TYR A 45 -0.76 9.06 -4.57
CA TYR A 45 -1.49 9.54 -3.39
C TYR A 45 -2.10 8.43 -2.53
N GLY A 46 -1.76 7.17 -2.77
CA GLY A 46 -2.33 6.03 -2.04
C GLY A 46 -3.79 5.76 -2.38
N VAL A 47 -4.28 6.26 -3.52
CA VAL A 47 -5.66 6.03 -3.98
C VAL A 47 -5.66 4.96 -5.07
N PHE A 48 -6.47 3.92 -4.87
CA PHE A 48 -6.63 2.81 -5.81
C PHE A 48 -8.11 2.66 -6.15
N GLY A 49 -8.48 2.77 -7.42
CA GLY A 49 -9.88 2.59 -7.86
C GLY A 49 -10.87 3.52 -7.17
N GLY A 50 -10.40 4.70 -6.70
CA GLY A 50 -11.18 5.68 -5.96
C GLY A 50 -11.23 5.49 -4.43
N TYR A 51 -10.58 4.45 -3.89
CA TYR A 51 -10.47 4.21 -2.44
C TYR A 51 -9.09 4.59 -1.93
N ASP A 52 -9.03 5.27 -0.80
CA ASP A 52 -7.77 5.53 -0.12
C ASP A 52 -7.29 4.29 0.64
N ALA A 53 -6.06 3.85 0.36
CA ALA A 53 -5.50 2.64 0.95
C ALA A 53 -5.37 2.73 2.48
N TYR A 54 -4.97 3.89 3.02
CA TYR A 54 -4.80 4.06 4.46
C TYR A 54 -6.15 4.22 5.18
N GLU A 55 -7.13 4.87 4.56
CA GLU A 55 -8.50 4.84 5.06
C GLU A 55 -9.01 3.39 5.16
N LEU A 56 -8.80 2.58 4.13
CA LEU A 56 -9.19 1.16 4.15
C LEU A 56 -8.44 0.40 5.26
N LEU A 57 -7.13 0.64 5.40
CA LEU A 57 -6.30 0.04 6.45
C LEU A 57 -6.85 0.34 7.86
N ALA A 58 -7.25 1.59 8.09
CA ALA A 58 -7.88 2.01 9.34
C ALA A 58 -9.22 1.30 9.54
N LYS A 59 -10.08 1.26 8.51
CA LYS A 59 -11.40 0.60 8.59
C LYS A 59 -11.30 -0.91 8.87
N TRP A 60 -10.28 -1.59 8.34
CA TRP A 60 -10.11 -3.02 8.57
C TRP A 60 -9.62 -3.35 9.98
N ASN A 61 -8.76 -2.50 10.55
CA ASN A 61 -8.06 -2.82 11.80
C ASN A 61 -8.61 -2.06 13.01
N ARG A 62 -9.10 -0.83 12.83
CA ARG A 62 -9.60 0.08 13.86
C ARG A 62 -10.88 0.84 13.42
N PRO A 63 -11.94 0.12 13.01
CA PRO A 63 -13.20 0.77 12.62
C PRO A 63 -13.82 1.59 13.76
N ASP A 64 -13.47 1.29 15.02
CA ASP A 64 -13.89 2.03 16.21
C ASP A 64 -13.39 3.49 16.24
N LEU A 65 -12.31 3.80 15.52
CA LEU A 65 -11.72 5.15 15.45
C LEU A 65 -12.14 5.92 14.19
N CYS A 66 -12.74 5.23 13.22
CA CYS A 66 -13.08 5.80 11.92
C CYS A 66 -14.40 6.59 11.97
N ASN A 67 -14.54 7.54 11.05
CA ASN A 67 -15.78 8.30 10.82
C ASN A 67 -16.00 8.56 9.31
N ASP A 68 -16.90 9.48 8.95
CA ASP A 68 -17.22 9.79 7.53
C ASP A 68 -16.18 10.71 6.84
N ASP A 69 -15.11 11.11 7.52
CA ASP A 69 -14.03 11.93 6.97
C ASP A 69 -12.85 11.06 6.54
N THR A 70 -12.63 10.99 5.22
CA THR A 70 -11.54 10.24 4.60
C THR A 70 -10.16 10.69 5.08
N GLU A 71 -9.93 11.99 5.27
CA GLU A 71 -8.62 12.48 5.72
C GLU A 71 -8.36 12.07 7.17
N HIS A 72 -9.36 12.16 8.04
CA HIS A 72 -9.26 11.66 9.43
C HIS A 72 -8.91 10.17 9.45
N ASN A 73 -9.61 9.35 8.67
CA ASN A 73 -9.37 7.92 8.59
C ASN A 73 -7.99 7.59 7.99
N ARG A 74 -7.55 8.34 6.97
CA ARG A 74 -6.21 8.22 6.37
C ARG A 74 -5.12 8.39 7.43
N HIS A 75 -5.21 9.43 8.27
CA HIS A 75 -4.21 9.65 9.33
C HIS A 75 -4.16 8.47 10.31
N ILE A 76 -5.31 7.92 10.69
CA ILE A 76 -5.35 6.70 11.54
C ILE A 76 -4.63 5.54 10.85
N GLY A 77 -4.86 5.35 9.55
CA GLY A 77 -4.21 4.29 8.78
C GLY A 77 -2.69 4.44 8.73
N ILE A 78 -2.21 5.66 8.47
CA ILE A 78 -0.77 5.98 8.45
C ILE A 78 -0.16 5.73 9.83
N ASP A 79 -0.76 6.26 10.90
CA ASP A 79 -0.27 6.07 12.27
C ASP A 79 -0.20 4.57 12.64
N LEU A 80 -1.19 3.78 12.23
CA LEU A 80 -1.21 2.33 12.44
C LEU A 80 -0.07 1.61 11.73
N ASP A 81 0.16 1.94 10.45
CA ASP A 81 1.21 1.35 9.63
C ASP A 81 2.60 1.70 10.16
N GLU A 82 2.84 2.98 10.46
CA GLU A 82 4.10 3.46 11.04
C GLU A 82 4.38 2.82 12.41
N CYS A 83 3.38 2.78 13.29
CA CYS A 83 3.52 2.12 14.60
C CYS A 83 3.84 0.63 14.44
N TRP A 84 3.18 -0.07 13.51
CA TRP A 84 3.45 -1.49 13.27
C TRP A 84 4.87 -1.71 12.76
N LYS A 85 5.33 -0.90 11.79
CA LYS A 85 6.70 -0.96 11.25
C LYS A 85 7.74 -0.66 12.33
N TRP A 86 7.52 0.36 13.15
CA TRP A 86 8.40 0.72 14.27
C TRP A 86 8.54 -0.45 15.26
N ASN A 87 7.41 -0.99 15.74
CA ASN A 87 7.44 -2.11 16.70
C ASN A 87 8.12 -3.36 16.13
N LYS A 88 7.87 -3.67 14.85
CA LYS A 88 8.52 -4.79 14.15
C LYS A 88 10.05 -4.63 14.10
N LEU A 89 10.56 -3.41 13.90
CA LEU A 89 12.00 -3.13 13.88
C LEU A 89 12.64 -3.18 15.28
N HIS A 90 11.90 -2.80 16.31
CA HIS A 90 12.41 -2.72 17.69
C HIS A 90 12.23 -4.01 18.50
N GLY A 91 11.66 -5.05 17.89
CA GLY A 91 11.54 -6.37 18.52
C GLY A 91 10.57 -6.40 19.70
N GLU A 92 9.61 -5.48 19.72
CA GLU A 92 8.53 -5.52 20.69
C GLU A 92 7.53 -6.61 20.29
N ASP A 93 7.02 -7.35 21.28
CA ASP A 93 6.00 -8.40 21.10
C ASP A 93 4.64 -7.73 20.83
N TYR A 94 4.55 -7.08 19.67
CA TYR A 94 3.41 -6.28 19.27
C TYR A 94 2.43 -7.15 18.48
N PRO A 95 1.12 -7.11 18.78
CA PRO A 95 0.15 -7.85 17.99
C PRO A 95 0.25 -7.40 16.53
N MET A 96 0.59 -8.35 15.66
CA MET A 96 0.67 -8.14 14.21
C MET A 96 -0.62 -7.48 13.72
N MET A 97 -0.49 -6.47 12.85
CA MET A 97 -1.65 -5.91 12.16
C MET A 97 -2.40 -7.06 11.47
N LYS A 98 -3.70 -7.22 11.78
CA LYS A 98 -4.47 -8.37 11.32
C LYS A 98 -4.67 -8.33 9.80
N TYR A 99 -4.88 -7.12 9.28
CA TYR A 99 -5.16 -6.89 7.87
C TYR A 99 -4.22 -5.81 7.30
N PRO A 100 -2.94 -6.12 7.00
CA PRO A 100 -2.02 -5.19 6.36
C PRO A 100 -2.41 -4.90 4.89
N LEU A 101 -1.84 -3.85 4.29
CA LEU A 101 -1.99 -3.60 2.87
C LEU A 101 -1.31 -4.69 2.05
N LYS A 102 -1.97 -5.12 0.96
CA LYS A 102 -1.47 -6.12 0.02
C LYS A 102 -1.84 -5.72 -1.39
N PHE A 103 -0.87 -5.72 -2.28
CA PHE A 103 -1.05 -5.36 -3.68
C PHE A 103 -0.59 -6.51 -4.57
N CYS A 104 -1.23 -6.73 -5.72
CA CYS A 104 -0.77 -7.73 -6.66
C CYS A 104 -0.98 -7.29 -8.12
N GLU A 105 -0.22 -7.90 -9.03
CA GLU A 105 -0.45 -7.80 -10.46
C GLU A 105 -1.42 -8.89 -10.94
N ASP A 106 -1.38 -10.08 -10.32
CA ASP A 106 -2.28 -11.20 -10.64
C ASP A 106 -3.60 -11.12 -9.84
N PRO A 107 -4.75 -10.79 -10.46
CA PRO A 107 -6.04 -10.67 -9.77
C PRO A 107 -6.63 -12.02 -9.32
N THR A 108 -6.01 -13.15 -9.68
CA THR A 108 -6.45 -14.48 -9.23
C THR A 108 -5.98 -14.81 -7.82
N LEU A 109 -5.00 -14.07 -7.30
CA LEU A 109 -4.47 -14.25 -5.96
C LEU A 109 -5.45 -13.74 -4.90
N ASN A 110 -5.56 -14.48 -3.81
CA ASN A 110 -6.37 -14.10 -2.67
C ASN A 110 -5.51 -13.43 -1.60
N TYR A 111 -6.18 -12.68 -0.72
CA TYR A 111 -5.56 -11.92 0.34
C TYR A 111 -4.67 -12.78 1.25
N GLU A 112 -5.10 -14.00 1.57
CA GLU A 112 -4.36 -14.92 2.45
C GLU A 112 -3.09 -15.48 1.81
N ASP A 113 -3.02 -15.51 0.47
CA ASP A 113 -1.88 -16.04 -0.29
C ASP A 113 -0.76 -15.00 -0.48
N LEU A 114 -1.03 -13.74 -0.15
CA LEU A 114 -0.11 -12.62 -0.34
C LEU A 114 0.57 -12.24 0.97
N ASP A 115 1.85 -11.90 0.90
CA ASP A 115 2.56 -11.24 2.00
C ASP A 115 2.10 -9.78 2.16
N PRO A 116 2.30 -9.15 3.33
CA PRO A 116 2.17 -7.71 3.49
C PRO A 116 3.03 -6.96 2.46
N ALA A 117 2.49 -5.87 1.92
CA ALA A 117 3.23 -5.00 1.02
C ALA A 117 4.44 -4.36 1.73
N GLU A 118 5.53 -4.19 1.00
CA GLU A 118 6.72 -3.48 1.46
C GLU A 118 6.71 -2.06 0.90
N ASP A 119 7.36 -1.13 1.59
CA ASP A 119 7.50 0.23 1.08
C ASP A 119 8.44 0.26 -0.12
N ASP A 120 8.12 1.11 -1.09
CA ASP A 120 9.03 1.42 -2.18
C ASP A 120 9.95 2.59 -1.78
N PRO A 121 11.28 2.37 -1.66
CA PRO A 121 12.22 3.42 -1.29
C PRO A 121 12.27 4.57 -2.30
N ASN A 122 11.91 4.33 -3.57
CA ASN A 122 11.93 5.32 -4.63
C ASN A 122 10.59 6.09 -4.75
N GLN A 123 9.64 5.84 -3.85
CA GLN A 123 8.36 6.56 -3.78
C GLN A 123 7.59 6.61 -5.11
N GLY A 124 7.70 5.58 -5.95
CA GLY A 124 6.95 5.45 -7.20
C GLY A 124 7.64 6.06 -8.42
N TRP A 125 8.84 6.63 -8.27
CA TRP A 125 9.59 7.27 -9.36
C TRP A 125 10.35 6.32 -10.28
N GLY A 126 10.29 5.00 -10.03
CA GLY A 126 11.10 4.01 -10.74
C GLY A 126 12.47 3.80 -10.08
N GLU A 127 13.22 2.81 -10.54
CA GLU A 127 14.63 2.67 -10.16
C GLU A 127 15.42 3.79 -10.86
N PRO A 128 16.38 4.47 -10.18
CA PRO A 128 17.26 5.38 -10.88
C PRO A 128 18.03 4.58 -11.94
N GLU A 129 18.11 5.10 -13.17
CA GLU A 129 19.04 4.55 -14.15
C GLU A 129 20.45 4.62 -13.53
N ASP A 130 21.13 3.46 -13.42
CA ASP A 130 22.54 3.44 -13.10
C ASP A 130 23.26 4.21 -14.23
N ASP A 131 23.57 5.48 -13.99
CA ASP A 131 24.53 6.24 -14.78
C ASP A 131 25.91 5.56 -14.57
N GLU A 132 26.16 4.45 -15.30
CA GLU A 132 27.50 3.91 -15.48
C GLU A 132 28.34 4.99 -16.21
N GLU A 133 29.11 5.79 -15.45
CA GLU A 133 30.19 6.66 -15.94
C GLU A 133 31.34 5.87 -16.62
#